data_AF-A0AA39XLA3-F1
#
_entry.id   AF-A0AA39XLA3-F1
#
_cell.length_a   1.000
_cell.length_b   1.000
_cell.length_c   1.000
_cell.angle_alpha   90.00
_cell.angle_beta   90.00
_cell.angle_gamma   90.00
#
_symmetry.space_group_name_H-M   'P 1'
#
loop_
_entity.id
_entity.type
_entity.pdbx_description
1 polymer ?
#
loop_
_entity_poly.entity_id
_entity_poly.type
_entity_poly.pdbx_seq_one_letter_code
_entity_poly.pdbx_strand_id
1 'polypeptide(L)'
;GPLVLEKPERFNPPSHGTRLPQHKATPRHYGGDLTKEEMSQQRVREYPGLEPPPGTWSNWLLNQRWIHLTLTMGTLLSLALYTAHLNFKLNSPFYDLLPSPSGFFRHPIASARQLADVVRMNEMHNAALVQAKRQRKIDDVDRRAEYRKAHGLSPETGLWGLRRSAPNSTGPTPPARNDPAEDEASPVAAEK
;
A
#
# COMPACT_ATOMS: atom_id res chain seq x y z
N GLY A 1 50.10 -45.27 44.37
CA GLY A 1 49.65 -45.18 42.96
C GLY A 1 50.59 -44.25 42.22
N PRO A 2 50.84 -44.45 40.91
CA PRO A 2 51.79 -43.62 40.17
C PRO A 2 51.31 -42.17 40.11
N LEU A 3 52.22 -41.20 40.23
CA LEU A 3 51.91 -39.77 40.07
C LEU A 3 51.53 -39.52 38.60
N VAL A 4 50.27 -39.17 38.37
CA VAL A 4 49.76 -38.78 37.05
C VAL A 4 50.00 -37.28 36.89
N LEU A 5 50.82 -36.91 35.92
CA LEU A 5 51.09 -35.52 35.56
C LEU A 5 49.81 -34.91 34.97
N GLU A 6 49.34 -33.80 35.54
CA GLU A 6 48.16 -33.10 35.03
C GLU A 6 48.43 -32.58 33.61
N LYS A 7 47.45 -32.74 32.71
CA LYS A 7 47.59 -32.32 31.32
C LYS A 7 47.78 -30.80 31.26
N PRO A 8 48.72 -30.28 30.45
CA PRO A 8 48.91 -28.84 30.33
C PRO A 8 47.64 -28.18 29.78
N GLU A 9 47.33 -26.98 30.29
CA GLU A 9 46.15 -26.23 29.88
C GLU A 9 46.14 -26.05 28.36
N ARG A 10 44.97 -26.32 27.75
CA ARG A 10 44.78 -26.21 26.30
C ARG A 10 44.93 -24.75 25.89
N PHE A 11 45.88 -24.47 24.99
CA PHE A 11 46.08 -23.14 24.44
C PHE A 11 44.79 -22.63 23.79
N ASN A 12 44.18 -21.62 24.42
CA ASN A 12 43.06 -20.89 23.84
C ASN A 12 43.62 -19.68 23.10
N PRO A 13 43.67 -19.69 21.76
CA PRO A 13 44.13 -18.53 21.02
C PRO A 13 43.21 -17.35 21.35
N PRO A 14 43.75 -16.11 21.37
CA PRO A 14 42.93 -14.93 21.59
C PRO A 14 41.76 -14.95 20.59
N SER A 15 40.53 -14.91 21.11
CA SER A 15 39.34 -14.79 20.28
C SER A 15 39.52 -13.56 19.41
N HIS A 16 39.60 -13.73 18.10
CA HIS A 16 39.69 -12.61 17.17
C HIS A 16 38.55 -11.64 17.50
N GLY A 17 38.90 -10.43 17.93
CA GLY A 17 37.90 -9.40 18.21
C GLY A 17 37.10 -9.13 16.94
N THR A 18 35.77 -9.05 17.05
CA THR A 18 34.85 -8.68 15.96
C THR A 18 35.16 -7.30 15.37
N ARG A 19 36.03 -6.53 16.01
CA ARG A 19 36.43 -5.18 15.62
C ARG A 19 37.55 -5.25 14.59
N LEU A 20 37.25 -4.78 13.37
CA LEU A 20 38.27 -4.56 12.35
C LEU A 20 39.40 -3.67 12.93
N PRO A 21 40.68 -3.97 12.67
CA PRO A 21 41.80 -3.19 13.19
C PRO A 21 41.75 -1.77 12.63
N GLN A 22 41.33 -0.80 13.46
CA GLN A 22 41.14 0.60 13.04
C GLN A 22 42.42 1.29 12.53
N HIS A 23 43.59 0.71 12.76
CA HIS A 23 44.89 1.30 12.39
C HIS A 23 45.72 0.51 11.37
N LYS A 24 45.17 -0.54 10.73
CA LYS A 24 45.90 -1.36 9.74
C LYS A 24 45.03 -1.82 8.55
N ALA A 25 44.05 -1.02 8.15
CA ALA A 25 43.00 -1.46 7.23
C ALA A 25 43.12 -0.91 5.79
N THR A 26 44.25 -0.33 5.40
CA THR A 26 44.56 -0.17 3.97
C THR A 26 45.49 -1.32 3.57
N PRO A 27 45.07 -2.21 2.66
CA PRO A 27 45.98 -3.23 2.13
C PRO A 27 47.17 -2.51 1.52
N ARG A 28 48.34 -2.69 2.11
CA ARG A 28 49.60 -2.15 1.57
C ARG A 28 49.86 -2.88 0.25
N HIS A 29 49.44 -2.27 -0.84
CA HIS A 29 49.83 -2.71 -2.17
C HIS A 29 51.35 -2.61 -2.26
N TYR A 30 52.00 -3.70 -2.68
CA TYR A 30 53.41 -3.67 -3.03
C TYR A 30 53.56 -2.72 -4.23
N GLY A 31 54.13 -1.55 -4.01
CA GLY A 31 54.20 -0.48 -5.02
C GLY A 31 54.06 0.95 -4.46
N GLY A 32 53.64 1.12 -3.21
CA GLY A 32 53.44 2.44 -2.61
C GLY A 32 51.99 2.93 -2.76
N ASP A 33 51.73 4.16 -2.31
CA ASP A 33 50.40 4.76 -2.39
C ASP A 33 50.06 5.11 -3.84
N LEU A 34 48.87 4.71 -4.28
CA LEU A 34 48.39 5.00 -5.63
C LEU A 34 48.31 6.51 -5.85
N THR A 35 48.87 6.96 -6.97
CA THR A 35 48.68 8.34 -7.42
C THR A 35 47.19 8.58 -7.70
N LYS A 36 46.76 9.85 -7.63
CA LYS A 36 45.36 10.22 -7.92
C LYS A 36 44.93 9.80 -9.34
N GLU A 37 45.88 9.81 -10.26
CA GLU A 37 45.68 9.40 -11.65
C GLU A 37 45.48 7.89 -11.77
N GLU A 38 46.31 7.07 -11.12
CA GLU A 38 46.16 5.61 -11.11
C GLU A 38 44.86 5.16 -10.44
N MET A 39 44.42 5.83 -9.37
CA MET A 39 43.11 5.57 -8.76
C MET A 39 41.96 5.88 -9.71
N SER A 40 42.08 6.92 -10.53
CA SER A 40 41.05 7.23 -11.53
C SER A 40 41.02 6.19 -12.66
N GLN A 41 42.18 5.70 -13.10
CA GLN A 41 42.30 4.66 -14.13
C GLN A 41 41.75 3.31 -13.65
N GLN A 42 41.91 2.97 -12.36
CA GLN A 42 41.31 1.76 -11.79
C GLN A 42 39.79 1.74 -11.88
N ARG A 43 39.13 2.91 -11.82
CA ARG A 43 37.67 3.03 -11.94
C ARG A 43 37.15 2.83 -13.36
N VAL A 44 38.02 2.92 -14.37
CA VAL A 44 37.65 2.88 -15.80
C VAL A 44 38.21 1.62 -16.47
N ARG A 45 38.71 0.64 -15.70
CA ARG A 45 39.21 -0.61 -16.29
C ARG A 45 38.06 -1.43 -16.87
N GLU A 46 38.11 -1.65 -18.18
CA GLU A 46 37.19 -2.51 -18.91
C GLU A 46 37.65 -3.97 -18.87
N TYR A 47 36.76 -4.87 -18.47
CA TYR A 47 36.93 -6.31 -18.54
C TYR A 47 35.64 -6.95 -19.08
N PRO A 48 35.71 -8.11 -19.76
CA PRO A 48 34.53 -8.80 -20.23
C PRO A 48 33.57 -9.13 -19.08
N GLY A 49 32.30 -8.73 -19.20
CA GLY A 49 31.26 -8.98 -18.19
C GLY A 49 31.11 -7.90 -17.11
N LEU A 50 31.91 -6.83 -17.15
CA LEU A 50 31.65 -5.63 -16.34
C LEU A 50 30.49 -4.80 -16.91
N GLU A 51 30.00 -3.88 -16.08
CA GLU A 51 29.02 -2.89 -16.53
C GLU A 51 29.55 -2.05 -17.70
N PRO A 52 28.67 -1.53 -18.57
CA PRO A 52 29.09 -0.70 -19.69
C PRO A 52 29.90 0.50 -19.21
N PRO A 53 30.93 0.95 -19.95
CA PRO A 53 31.79 2.03 -19.50
C PRO A 53 31.02 3.36 -19.35
N PRO A 54 31.48 4.25 -18.45
CA PRO A 54 30.84 5.54 -18.23
C PRO A 54 30.81 6.36 -19.52
N GLY A 55 29.69 7.03 -19.79
CA GLY A 55 29.48 7.78 -21.04
C GLY A 55 28.87 6.96 -22.18
N THR A 56 28.69 5.65 -22.01
CA THR A 56 27.85 4.86 -22.93
C THR A 56 26.37 5.04 -22.63
N TRP A 57 25.54 4.90 -23.66
CA TRP A 57 24.08 4.93 -23.52
C TRP A 57 23.56 3.84 -22.56
N SER A 58 24.16 2.65 -22.61
CA SER A 58 23.80 1.53 -21.73
C SER A 58 24.10 1.83 -20.26
N ASN A 59 25.26 2.42 -19.94
CA ASN A 59 25.57 2.85 -18.58
C ASN A 59 24.58 3.93 -18.11
N TRP A 60 24.29 4.91 -18.98
CA TRP A 60 23.31 5.96 -18.68
C TRP A 60 21.93 5.39 -18.34
N LEU A 61 21.40 4.48 -19.14
CA LEU A 61 20.07 3.91 -18.90
C LEU A 61 20.03 3.09 -17.59
N LEU A 62 21.07 2.29 -17.34
CA LEU A 62 21.13 1.39 -16.18
C LEU A 62 21.35 2.13 -14.87
N ASN A 63 22.20 3.17 -14.86
CA ASN A 63 22.59 3.84 -13.62
C ASN A 63 21.74 5.09 -13.29
N GLN A 64 20.82 5.49 -14.17
CA GLN A 64 20.01 6.68 -13.98
C GLN A 64 18.73 6.41 -13.16
N ARG A 65 18.75 6.83 -11.89
CA ARG A 65 17.66 6.58 -10.92
C ARG A 65 16.29 7.11 -11.35
N TRP A 66 16.23 8.26 -12.02
CA TRP A 66 14.94 8.85 -12.41
C TRP A 66 14.24 8.04 -13.51
N ILE A 67 14.99 7.36 -14.39
CA ILE A 67 14.39 6.52 -15.44
C ILE A 67 13.67 5.35 -14.79
N HIS A 68 14.35 4.66 -13.86
CA HIS A 68 13.75 3.56 -13.09
C HIS A 68 12.54 4.04 -12.29
N LEU A 69 12.61 5.21 -11.65
CA LEU A 69 11.50 5.78 -10.91
C LEU A 69 10.31 6.10 -11.81
N THR A 70 10.54 6.78 -12.93
CA THR A 70 9.47 7.16 -13.87
C THR A 70 8.84 5.94 -14.55
N LEU A 71 9.63 4.90 -14.86
CA LEU A 71 9.11 3.67 -15.45
C LEU A 71 8.29 2.88 -14.43
N THR A 72 8.82 2.63 -13.23
CA THR A 72 8.12 1.87 -12.18
C THR A 72 6.90 2.61 -11.67
N MET A 73 7.03 3.88 -11.32
CA MET A 73 5.90 4.70 -10.88
C MET A 73 4.91 4.94 -12.01
N GLY A 74 5.37 5.18 -13.24
CA GLY A 74 4.53 5.43 -14.40
C GLY A 74 3.70 4.21 -14.81
N THR A 75 4.29 3.00 -14.76
CA THR A 75 3.57 1.74 -15.01
C THR A 75 2.55 1.44 -13.92
N LEU A 76 2.89 1.65 -12.64
CA LEU A 76 1.94 1.50 -11.54
C LEU A 76 0.79 2.52 -11.64
N LEU A 77 1.11 3.79 -11.93
CA LEU A 77 0.12 4.85 -12.08
C LEU A 77 -0.81 4.61 -13.27
N SER A 78 -0.28 4.19 -14.42
CA SER A 78 -1.10 3.90 -15.60
C SER A 78 -2.04 2.72 -15.36
N LEU A 79 -1.57 1.66 -14.70
CA LEU A 79 -2.42 0.52 -14.34
C LEU A 79 -3.47 0.91 -13.30
N ALA A 80 -3.13 1.74 -12.31
CA ALA A 80 -4.08 2.24 -11.33
C ALA A 80 -5.18 3.10 -11.98
N LEU A 81 -4.82 4.00 -12.90
CA LEU A 81 -5.79 4.80 -13.65
C LEU A 81 -6.66 3.93 -14.57
N TYR A 82 -6.07 2.94 -15.24
CA TYR A 82 -6.81 2.02 -16.12
C TYR A 82 -7.82 1.18 -15.34
N THR A 83 -7.41 0.61 -14.21
CA THR A 83 -8.30 -0.18 -13.34
C THR A 83 -9.39 0.69 -12.71
N ALA A 84 -9.07 1.92 -12.29
CA ALA A 84 -10.06 2.89 -11.82
C ALA A 84 -11.07 3.24 -12.92
N HIS A 85 -10.61 3.47 -14.15
CA HIS A 85 -11.48 3.75 -15.29
C HIS A 85 -12.42 2.58 -15.62
N LEU A 86 -11.89 1.35 -15.65
CA LEU A 86 -12.72 0.15 -15.85
C LEU A 86 -13.72 -0.05 -14.72
N ASN A 87 -13.32 0.14 -13.47
CA ASN A 87 -14.21 0.03 -12.33
C ASN A 87 -15.34 1.08 -12.41
N PHE A 88 -15.01 2.31 -12.80
CA PHE A 88 -16.00 3.36 -12.99
C PHE A 88 -16.98 3.02 -14.10
N LYS A 89 -16.50 2.49 -15.24
CA LYS A 89 -17.35 2.06 -16.35
C LYS A 89 -18.33 0.95 -15.98
N LEU A 90 -17.91 0.02 -15.11
CA LEU A 90 -18.73 -1.13 -14.74
C LEU A 90 -19.73 -0.82 -13.61
N ASN A 91 -19.38 0.07 -12.69
CA ASN A 91 -20.18 0.30 -11.47
C ASN A 91 -20.89 1.65 -11.43
N SER A 92 -20.50 2.63 -12.25
CA SER A 92 -21.10 3.97 -12.22
C SER A 92 -22.20 4.12 -13.26
N PRO A 93 -23.38 4.65 -12.88
CA PRO A 93 -24.44 4.97 -13.84
C PRO A 93 -24.14 6.24 -14.66
N PHE A 94 -23.06 6.98 -14.35
CA PHE A 94 -22.73 8.27 -14.96
C PHE A 94 -21.60 8.18 -16.01
N TYR A 95 -21.28 6.98 -16.48
CA TYR A 95 -20.18 6.76 -17.43
C TYR A 95 -20.36 7.53 -18.75
N ASP A 96 -21.58 7.61 -19.27
CA ASP A 96 -21.88 8.26 -20.55
C ASP A 96 -21.65 9.79 -20.53
N LEU A 97 -21.52 10.36 -19.33
CA LEU A 97 -21.29 11.80 -19.13
C LEU A 97 -19.80 12.17 -19.13
N LEU A 98 -18.90 11.19 -19.26
CA LEU A 98 -17.47 11.45 -19.34
C LEU A 98 -17.12 12.24 -20.60
N PRO A 99 -16.14 13.16 -20.53
CA PRO A 99 -15.66 13.85 -21.72
C PRO A 99 -15.08 12.84 -22.73
N SER A 100 -15.36 13.05 -24.02
CA SER A 100 -14.73 12.26 -25.08
C SER A 100 -13.20 12.34 -24.95
N PRO A 101 -12.46 11.23 -25.18
CA PRO A 101 -11.00 11.24 -25.12
C PRO A 101 -10.37 12.30 -26.03
N SER A 102 -10.99 12.57 -27.18
CA SER A 102 -10.56 13.62 -28.12
C SER A 102 -10.81 15.05 -27.61
N GLY A 103 -11.87 15.24 -26.82
CA GLY A 103 -12.22 16.52 -26.21
C GLY A 103 -11.19 16.96 -25.17
N PHE A 104 -10.58 15.99 -24.46
CA PHE A 104 -9.55 16.27 -23.47
C PHE A 104 -8.31 16.95 -24.08
N PHE A 105 -7.90 16.57 -25.28
CA PHE A 105 -6.74 17.18 -25.94
C PHE A 105 -7.03 18.58 -26.51
N ARG A 106 -8.28 18.85 -26.91
CA ARG A 106 -8.69 20.17 -27.45
C ARG A 106 -9.02 21.18 -26.35
N HIS A 107 -9.68 20.73 -25.28
CA HIS A 107 -10.15 21.58 -24.19
C HIS A 107 -9.82 20.95 -22.82
N PRO A 108 -8.54 20.85 -22.45
CA PRO A 108 -8.10 20.09 -21.28
C PRO A 108 -8.73 20.61 -19.98
N ILE A 109 -8.87 21.93 -19.82
CA ILE A 109 -9.44 22.54 -18.62
C ILE A 109 -10.95 22.27 -18.51
N ALA A 110 -11.68 22.37 -19.62
CA ALA A 110 -13.12 22.12 -19.62
C ALA A 110 -13.43 20.65 -19.36
N SER A 111 -12.69 19.74 -20.01
CA SER A 111 -12.82 18.30 -19.80
C SER A 111 -12.46 17.89 -18.36
N ALA A 112 -11.42 18.50 -17.76
CA ALA A 112 -11.07 18.24 -16.37
C ALA A 112 -12.18 18.66 -15.39
N ARG A 113 -12.83 19.80 -15.62
CA ARG A 113 -13.98 20.25 -14.82
C ARG A 113 -15.17 19.30 -14.97
N GLN A 114 -15.51 18.93 -16.20
CA GLN A 114 -16.58 17.96 -16.46
C GLN A 114 -16.32 16.62 -15.76
N LEU A 115 -15.08 16.12 -15.81
CA LEU A 115 -14.70 14.90 -15.10
C LEU A 115 -14.89 15.05 -13.57
N ALA A 116 -14.48 16.18 -12.99
CA ALA A 116 -14.68 16.46 -11.58
C ALA A 116 -16.16 16.50 -11.19
N ASP A 117 -17.01 17.09 -12.02
CA ASP A 117 -18.46 17.13 -11.80
C ASP A 117 -19.08 15.71 -11.83
N VAL A 118 -18.65 14.87 -12.77
CA VAL A 118 -19.09 13.47 -12.88
C VAL A 118 -18.66 12.65 -11.66
N VAL A 119 -17.42 12.80 -11.21
CA VAL A 119 -16.91 12.12 -10.00
C VAL A 119 -17.71 12.56 -8.77
N ARG A 120 -17.93 13.86 -8.60
CA ARG A 120 -18.74 14.42 -7.51
C ARG A 120 -20.17 13.86 -7.53
N MET A 121 -20.79 13.76 -8.70
CA MET A 121 -22.14 13.20 -8.82
C MET A 121 -22.19 11.71 -8.46
N ASN A 122 -21.17 10.93 -8.86
CA ASN A 122 -21.03 9.54 -8.47
C ASN A 122 -20.88 9.39 -6.94
N GLU A 123 -20.10 10.26 -6.31
CA GLU A 123 -19.96 10.29 -4.85
C GLU A 123 -21.28 10.64 -4.15
N MET A 124 -22.01 11.65 -4.64
CA MET A 124 -23.32 12.01 -4.10
C MET A 124 -24.32 10.87 -4.21
N HIS A 125 -24.33 10.15 -5.34
CA HIS A 125 -25.19 8.98 -5.53
C HIS A 125 -24.83 7.87 -4.55
N ASN A 126 -23.56 7.54 -4.42
CA ASN A 126 -23.10 6.52 -3.48
C ASN A 126 -23.39 6.90 -2.02
N ALA A 127 -23.20 8.17 -1.67
CA ALA A 127 -23.54 8.69 -0.35
C ALA A 127 -25.04 8.54 -0.07
N ALA A 128 -25.91 8.86 -1.04
CA ALA A 128 -27.36 8.70 -0.91
C ALA A 128 -27.75 7.23 -0.73
N LEU A 129 -27.15 6.31 -1.51
CA LEU A 129 -27.39 4.86 -1.36
C LEU A 129 -26.95 4.35 0.02
N VAL A 130 -25.77 4.76 0.49
CA VAL A 130 -25.26 4.38 1.81
C VAL A 130 -26.14 4.96 2.92
N GLN A 131 -26.59 6.21 2.79
CA GLN A 131 -27.51 6.83 3.74
C GLN A 131 -28.85 6.09 3.79
N ALA A 132 -29.44 5.75 2.65
CA ALA A 132 -30.68 4.99 2.59
C ALA A 132 -30.53 3.59 3.23
N LYS A 133 -29.42 2.89 2.96
CA LYS A 133 -29.10 1.61 3.61
C LYS A 133 -28.96 1.77 5.12
N ARG A 134 -28.30 2.83 5.59
CA ARG A 134 -28.14 3.12 7.01
C ARG A 134 -29.49 3.42 7.67
N GLN A 135 -30.33 4.24 7.05
CA GLN A 135 -31.66 4.57 7.56
C GLN A 135 -32.50 3.31 7.77
N ARG A 136 -32.55 2.40 6.78
CA ARG A 136 -33.24 1.11 6.92
C ARG A 136 -32.77 0.29 8.13
N LYS A 137 -31.46 0.29 8.41
CA LYS A 137 -30.90 -0.41 9.58
C LYS A 137 -31.30 0.27 10.89
N ILE A 138 -31.34 1.59 10.93
CA ILE A 138 -31.78 2.36 12.10
C ILE A 138 -33.27 2.08 12.35
N ASP A 139 -34.11 2.17 11.32
CA ASP A 139 -35.56 1.92 11.43
C ASP A 139 -35.87 0.50 11.93
N ASP A 140 -35.09 -0.51 11.52
CA ASP A 140 -35.21 -1.88 12.01
C ASP A 140 -34.82 -1.99 13.50
N VAL A 141 -33.72 -1.34 13.91
CA VAL A 141 -33.32 -1.28 15.33
C VAL A 141 -34.37 -0.58 16.17
N ASP A 142 -34.95 0.52 15.68
CA ASP A 142 -35.97 1.29 16.39
C ASP A 142 -37.26 0.48 16.53
N ARG A 143 -37.71 -0.20 15.47
CA ARG A 143 -38.87 -1.12 15.53
C ARG A 143 -38.65 -2.24 16.54
N ARG A 144 -37.46 -2.83 16.58
CA ARG A 144 -37.11 -3.86 17.58
C ARG A 144 -37.11 -3.29 18.99
N ALA A 145 -36.64 -2.06 19.18
CA ALA A 145 -36.67 -1.38 20.46
C ALA A 145 -38.11 -1.11 20.92
N GLU A 146 -38.97 -0.64 20.03
CA GLU A 146 -40.40 -0.41 20.29
C GLU A 146 -41.15 -1.71 20.64
N TYR A 147 -40.95 -2.76 19.84
CA TYR A 147 -41.56 -4.08 20.09
C TYR A 147 -41.24 -4.58 21.51
N ARG A 148 -39.98 -4.45 21.94
CA ARG A 148 -39.55 -4.86 23.28
C ARG A 148 -40.18 -4.03 24.39
N LYS A 149 -40.23 -2.70 24.22
CA LYS A 149 -40.90 -1.80 25.17
C LYS A 149 -42.37 -2.20 25.36
N ALA A 150 -43.07 -2.53 24.26
CA ALA A 150 -44.47 -2.95 24.30
C ALA A 150 -44.68 -4.31 24.97
N HIS A 151 -43.75 -5.25 24.80
CA HIS A 151 -43.83 -6.60 25.38
C HIS A 151 -43.16 -6.72 26.75
N GLY A 152 -42.76 -5.62 27.39
CA GLY A 152 -42.14 -5.61 28.73
C GLY A 152 -40.76 -6.25 28.81
N LEU A 153 -40.10 -6.50 27.67
CA LEU A 153 -38.73 -7.01 27.60
C LEU A 153 -37.76 -5.88 27.95
N SER A 154 -36.97 -6.02 29.02
CA SER A 154 -36.06 -4.97 29.49
C SER A 154 -35.06 -4.57 28.40
N PRO A 155 -34.66 -3.27 28.31
CA PRO A 155 -33.64 -2.86 27.35
C PRO A 155 -32.34 -3.62 27.63
N GLU A 156 -31.78 -4.17 26.55
CA GLU A 156 -30.54 -4.95 26.58
C GLU A 156 -29.44 -4.10 27.21
N THR A 157 -29.06 -4.47 28.43
CA THR A 157 -27.77 -4.13 28.99
C THR A 157 -26.78 -4.95 28.17
N GLY A 158 -26.12 -4.32 27.20
CA GLY A 158 -25.18 -5.02 26.32
C GLY A 158 -24.14 -5.79 27.14
N LEU A 159 -23.57 -6.85 26.54
CA LEU A 159 -22.63 -7.83 27.11
C LEU A 159 -21.38 -7.26 27.84
N TRP A 160 -21.25 -5.94 27.92
CA TRP A 160 -20.19 -5.18 28.59
C TRP A 160 -20.71 -4.05 29.50
N GLY A 161 -21.88 -4.22 30.14
CA GLY A 161 -22.34 -3.37 31.26
C GLY A 161 -22.60 -1.88 30.94
N LEU A 162 -22.41 -1.42 29.70
CA LEU A 162 -22.67 -0.04 29.32
C LEU A 162 -24.17 0.13 29.08
N ARG A 163 -24.86 0.77 30.03
CA ARG A 163 -26.22 1.30 29.81
C ARG A 163 -26.17 2.23 28.61
N ARG A 164 -26.66 1.77 27.46
CA ARG A 164 -26.93 2.64 26.31
C ARG A 164 -28.23 3.38 26.63
N SER A 165 -28.13 4.45 27.42
CA SER A 165 -29.24 5.39 27.58
C SER A 165 -29.65 5.88 26.19
N ALA A 166 -30.95 5.83 25.90
CA ALA A 166 -31.53 6.24 24.64
C ALA A 166 -30.96 7.61 24.21
N PRO A 167 -30.33 7.73 23.03
CA PRO A 167 -29.80 9.02 22.62
C PRO A 167 -30.92 9.83 21.98
N ASN A 168 -31.33 10.89 22.69
CA ASN A 168 -31.56 12.16 22.02
C ASN A 168 -30.36 12.46 21.10
N SER A 169 -30.69 13.05 19.96
CA SER A 169 -29.84 13.52 18.86
C SER A 169 -28.37 13.84 19.18
N THR A 170 -27.52 13.66 18.15
CA THR A 170 -26.13 14.12 17.98
C THR A 170 -25.00 13.38 18.75
N GLY A 171 -24.35 12.42 18.08
CA GLY A 171 -23.08 11.82 18.50
C GLY A 171 -22.49 10.86 17.43
N PRO A 172 -21.16 10.71 17.33
CA PRO A 172 -20.47 10.20 16.14
C PRO A 172 -20.64 8.69 15.94
N THR A 173 -20.82 8.30 14.69
CA THR A 173 -21.00 6.88 14.31
C THR A 173 -19.76 6.04 14.63
N PRO A 174 -19.88 4.87 15.28
CA PRO A 174 -18.77 3.91 15.41
C PRO A 174 -18.32 3.40 14.04
N PRO A 175 -17.03 3.01 13.87
CA PRO A 175 -16.54 2.44 12.63
C PRO A 175 -17.25 1.12 12.32
N ALA A 176 -17.55 0.90 11.04
CA ALA A 176 -18.19 -0.30 10.53
C ALA A 176 -17.37 -1.54 10.94
N ARG A 177 -18.00 -2.44 11.70
CA ARG A 177 -17.49 -3.78 11.94
C ARG A 177 -17.51 -4.50 10.58
N ASN A 178 -16.35 -4.93 10.11
CA ASN A 178 -16.22 -5.76 8.91
C ASN A 178 -16.71 -7.16 9.26
N ASP A 179 -18.01 -7.37 9.19
CA ASP A 179 -18.56 -8.73 9.09
C ASP A 179 -18.40 -9.15 7.61
N PRO A 180 -17.78 -10.31 7.31
CA PRO A 180 -17.68 -10.80 5.94
C PRO A 180 -19.09 -11.00 5.38
N ALA A 181 -19.24 -10.64 4.10
CA ALA A 181 -20.48 -10.74 3.34
C ALA A 181 -21.12 -12.13 3.53
N GLU A 182 -22.30 -12.16 4.15
CA GLU A 182 -23.26 -13.22 3.90
C GLU A 182 -23.80 -12.97 2.49
N ASP A 183 -23.14 -13.60 1.52
CA ASP A 183 -23.68 -13.83 0.19
C ASP A 183 -24.96 -14.66 0.35
N GLU A 184 -26.10 -13.98 0.35
CA GLU A 184 -27.41 -14.57 0.11
C GLU A 184 -27.43 -15.08 -1.35
N ALA A 185 -26.99 -16.33 -1.50
CA ALA A 185 -27.30 -17.16 -2.63
C ALA A 185 -28.83 -17.30 -2.75
N SER A 186 -29.40 -16.71 -3.80
CA SER A 186 -30.72 -17.09 -4.29
C SER A 186 -30.57 -17.55 -5.75
N PRO A 187 -30.72 -18.86 -6.05
CA PRO A 187 -30.77 -19.32 -7.43
C PRO A 187 -32.18 -19.07 -7.96
N VAL A 188 -32.37 -18.02 -8.75
CA VAL A 188 -33.58 -17.91 -9.58
C VAL A 188 -33.32 -18.65 -10.88
N ALA A 189 -33.68 -19.93 -10.87
CA ALA A 189 -34.01 -20.66 -12.09
C ALA A 189 -35.41 -20.20 -12.57
N ALA A 190 -35.49 -19.63 -13.78
CA ALA A 190 -36.69 -19.62 -14.61
C ALA A 190 -36.33 -19.27 -16.07
N GLU A 191 -36.07 -20.33 -16.82
CA GLU A 191 -36.39 -20.58 -18.24
C GLU A 191 -37.25 -19.52 -18.99
N LYS A 192 -36.68 -18.86 -20.02
CA LYS A 192 -36.96 -19.01 -21.46
C LYS A 192 -36.16 -18.02 -22.30
#